data_AF-A0A9D5MHL1-F1
#
_entry.id   AF-A0A9D5MHL1-F1
#
_cell.length_a   1.000
_cell.length_b   1.000
_cell.length_c   1.000
_cell.angle_alpha   90.00
_cell.angle_beta   90.00
_cell.angle_gamma   90.00
#
_symmetry.space_group_name_H-M   'P 1'
#
loop_
_entity.id
_entity.type
_entity.pdbx_description
1 polymer ?
#
loop_
_entity_poly.entity_id
_entity_poly.type
_entity_poly.pdbx_seq_one_letter_code
_entity_poly.pdbx_strand_id
1 'polypeptide(L)'
;MKREMLIALMLIITIGAAGCSAKDENTGIIGGADGPTSIYLSSNENEPVISGTWQTASIGYEVDGEMQPEYYVKFSDSEIIYGHMEKNDFVPDHIDSISNFEKLSEGGYKVQAESESGVQYTYRSAEGDINILEYYATWDEKDFSEKYSGSSSLSRCE
;
A
#
# COMPACT_ATOMS: atom_id res chain seq x y z
N MET A 1 -3.75 -21.89 56.07
CA MET A 1 -3.29 -23.26 56.40
C MET A 1 -3.21 -24.06 55.11
N LYS A 2 -2.01 -24.58 54.77
CA LYS A 2 -1.69 -25.90 54.14
C LYS A 2 -2.50 -26.29 52.88
N ARG A 3 -1.95 -26.69 51.73
CA ARG A 3 -0.62 -27.17 51.31
C ARG A 3 -0.61 -27.18 49.76
N GLU A 4 0.56 -26.87 49.21
CA GLU A 4 1.14 -27.30 47.93
C GLU A 4 0.44 -28.47 47.20
N MET A 5 0.23 -28.34 45.88
CA MET A 5 0.34 -29.48 44.98
C MET A 5 0.77 -29.06 43.56
N LEU A 6 2.05 -29.27 43.28
CA LEU A 6 2.69 -29.34 41.97
C LEU A 6 2.35 -30.67 41.28
N ILE A 7 1.87 -30.64 40.03
CA ILE A 7 1.87 -31.77 39.08
C ILE A 7 2.06 -31.17 37.67
N ALA A 8 3.29 -31.09 37.18
CA ALA A 8 3.98 -32.06 36.31
C ALA A 8 3.57 -31.98 34.82
N LEU A 9 4.53 -31.45 34.06
CA LEU A 9 4.70 -31.35 32.61
C LEU A 9 4.54 -32.70 31.88
N MET A 10 3.79 -32.74 30.78
CA MET A 10 4.00 -33.73 29.71
C MET A 10 3.92 -33.03 28.33
N LEU A 11 5.09 -32.91 27.70
CA LEU A 11 5.24 -32.66 26.27
C LEU A 11 4.82 -33.91 25.49
N ILE A 12 4.00 -33.74 24.45
CA ILE A 12 3.87 -34.72 23.37
C ILE A 12 4.43 -34.08 22.11
N ILE A 13 5.64 -34.50 21.73
CA ILE A 13 6.25 -34.20 20.43
C ILE A 13 5.79 -35.31 19.48
N THR A 14 4.85 -35.02 18.58
CA THR A 14 4.57 -35.88 17.44
C THR A 14 5.49 -35.51 16.28
N ILE A 15 6.50 -36.34 16.04
CA ILE A 15 7.31 -36.34 14.83
C ILE A 15 6.51 -37.06 13.74
N GLY A 16 6.02 -36.32 12.76
CA GLY A 16 5.58 -36.86 11.47
C GLY A 16 6.66 -36.61 10.43
N ALA A 17 7.36 -37.66 10.01
CA ALA A 17 8.30 -37.62 8.90
C ALA A 17 7.72 -38.38 7.69
N ALA A 18 8.15 -37.92 6.50
CA ALA A 18 8.06 -38.52 5.17
C ALA A 18 6.85 -38.13 4.30
N GLY A 19 7.12 -37.18 3.40
CA GLY A 19 6.44 -37.01 2.11
C GLY A 19 7.37 -36.26 1.16
N CYS A 20 7.92 -36.97 0.17
CA CYS A 20 9.01 -36.57 -0.72
C CYS A 20 8.81 -35.26 -1.48
N SER A 21 9.92 -34.53 -1.66
CA SER A 21 10.13 -33.55 -2.72
C SER A 21 10.01 -34.20 -4.11
N ALA A 22 9.31 -33.52 -5.01
CA ALA A 22 9.70 -33.39 -6.41
C ALA A 22 9.38 -31.96 -6.85
N LYS A 23 10.42 -31.27 -7.32
CA LYS A 23 10.34 -29.97 -7.99
C LYS A 23 9.49 -30.13 -9.25
N ASP A 24 8.61 -29.18 -9.50
CA ASP A 24 8.46 -28.68 -10.86
C ASP A 24 8.46 -27.16 -10.82
N GLU A 25 9.31 -26.63 -11.66
CA GLU A 25 9.94 -25.34 -11.61
C GLU A 25 9.49 -24.63 -12.88
N ASN A 26 8.44 -23.81 -12.77
CA ASN A 26 8.02 -22.93 -13.85
C ASN A 26 7.81 -21.50 -13.37
N THR A 27 8.83 -20.96 -12.71
CA THR A 27 9.08 -19.52 -12.66
C THR A 27 10.19 -19.24 -13.65
N GLY A 28 9.81 -18.88 -14.88
CA GLY A 28 10.73 -18.39 -15.90
C GLY A 28 11.31 -17.04 -15.48
N ILE A 29 12.34 -17.05 -14.63
CA ILE A 29 13.17 -15.89 -14.35
C ILE A 29 14.11 -15.73 -15.55
N ILE A 30 13.76 -14.84 -16.47
CA ILE A 30 14.67 -14.43 -17.55
C ILE A 30 15.61 -13.37 -16.96
N GLY A 31 16.69 -13.84 -16.32
CA GLY A 31 17.76 -12.98 -15.83
C GLY A 31 18.59 -12.42 -16.97
N GLY A 32 18.30 -11.19 -17.40
CA GLY A 32 19.21 -10.38 -18.20
C GLY A 32 20.29 -9.81 -17.31
N ALA A 33 21.55 -10.19 -17.57
CA ALA A 33 22.72 -9.67 -16.88
C ALA A 33 22.93 -8.18 -17.21
N ASP A 34 22.63 -7.28 -16.28
CA ASP A 34 23.48 -6.16 -15.84
C ASP A 34 22.66 -5.13 -15.04
N GLY A 35 22.95 -5.00 -13.75
CA GLY A 35 22.35 -4.04 -12.80
C GLY A 35 21.30 -4.65 -11.85
N PRO A 36 21.08 -4.06 -10.66
CA PRO A 36 20.00 -4.50 -9.78
C PRO A 36 18.66 -4.14 -10.42
N THR A 37 18.07 -5.09 -11.14
CA THR A 37 16.66 -5.02 -11.52
C THR A 37 15.85 -5.27 -10.25
N SER A 38 15.24 -4.22 -9.70
CA SER A 38 14.24 -4.35 -8.64
C SER A 38 13.14 -5.28 -9.14
N ILE A 39 13.12 -6.51 -8.64
CA ILE A 39 12.07 -7.47 -8.95
C ILE A 39 10.83 -6.99 -8.20
N TYR A 40 9.99 -6.22 -8.88
CA TYR A 40 8.61 -6.04 -8.48
C TYR A 40 7.92 -7.40 -8.64
N LEU A 41 8.03 -8.23 -7.61
CA LEU A 41 7.11 -9.34 -7.40
C LEU A 41 5.73 -8.69 -7.31
N SER A 42 4.87 -8.99 -8.27
CA SER A 42 3.44 -8.68 -8.20
C SER A 42 2.92 -9.39 -6.95
N SER A 43 2.89 -8.66 -5.83
CA SER A 43 2.39 -9.11 -4.55
C SER A 43 0.98 -9.66 -4.77
N ASN A 44 0.71 -10.84 -4.21
CA ASN A 44 -0.55 -11.58 -4.32
C ASN A 44 -1.78 -10.66 -4.32
N GLU A 45 -2.75 -10.99 -5.16
CA GLU A 45 -4.05 -10.32 -5.34
C GLU A 45 -4.89 -10.28 -4.04
N ASN A 46 -4.44 -9.54 -3.03
CA ASN A 46 -5.31 -9.04 -1.99
C ASN A 46 -6.10 -7.89 -2.60
N GLU A 47 -7.42 -7.89 -2.42
CA GLU A 47 -8.24 -6.79 -2.93
C GLU A 47 -7.71 -5.46 -2.36
N PRO A 48 -7.62 -4.41 -3.20
CA PRO A 48 -7.10 -3.13 -2.78
C PRO A 48 -7.95 -2.56 -1.64
N VAL A 49 -7.29 -2.11 -0.56
CA VAL A 49 -8.02 -1.61 0.63
C VAL A 49 -8.89 -0.39 0.29
N ILE A 50 -8.49 0.36 -0.73
CA ILE A 50 -9.30 1.36 -1.43
C ILE A 50 -9.29 1.02 -2.92
N SER A 51 -10.46 0.72 -3.47
CA SER A 51 -10.58 0.32 -4.87
C SER A 51 -10.31 1.46 -5.87
N GLY A 52 -9.97 1.08 -7.09
CA GLY A 52 -9.79 1.99 -8.23
C GLY A 52 -8.40 2.59 -8.34
N THR A 53 -8.19 3.32 -9.44
CA THR A 53 -7.00 4.15 -9.65
C THR A 53 -7.31 5.57 -9.19
N TRP A 54 -6.34 6.19 -8.54
CA TRP A 54 -6.38 7.56 -8.08
C TRP A 54 -5.30 8.37 -8.79
N GLN A 55 -5.45 9.69 -8.82
CA GLN A 55 -4.50 10.60 -9.46
C GLN A 55 -4.33 11.87 -8.63
N THR A 56 -3.20 12.55 -8.76
CA THR A 56 -3.00 13.85 -8.12
C THR A 56 -4.10 14.84 -8.49
N ALA A 57 -4.63 15.55 -7.49
CA ALA A 57 -5.60 16.63 -7.67
C ALA A 57 -4.95 17.95 -8.14
N SER A 58 -3.62 17.96 -8.34
CA SER A 58 -2.85 19.10 -8.84
C SER A 58 -2.99 19.28 -10.36
N ILE A 59 -2.50 20.43 -10.85
CA ILE A 59 -2.35 20.66 -12.29
C ILE A 59 -1.30 19.69 -12.83
N GLY A 60 -1.72 18.89 -13.80
CA GLY A 60 -0.87 17.95 -14.51
C GLY A 60 0.18 18.60 -15.42
N TYR A 61 0.92 17.77 -16.15
CA TYR A 61 1.86 18.17 -17.19
C TYR A 61 1.40 17.68 -18.56
N GLU A 62 1.87 18.31 -19.63
CA GLU A 62 1.49 17.93 -21.00
C GLU A 62 2.47 16.90 -21.58
N VAL A 63 1.94 15.80 -22.13
CA VAL A 63 2.66 14.81 -22.93
C VAL A 63 1.89 14.58 -24.21
N ASP A 64 2.54 14.77 -25.35
CA ASP A 64 1.93 14.58 -26.68
C ASP A 64 0.59 15.31 -26.88
N GLY A 65 0.41 16.46 -26.23
CA GLY A 65 -0.80 17.28 -26.30
C GLY A 65 -1.91 16.88 -25.32
N GLU A 66 -1.65 15.91 -24.43
CA GLU A 66 -2.58 15.46 -23.40
C GLU A 66 -2.09 15.84 -22.00
N MET A 67 -3.00 16.34 -21.16
CA MET A 67 -2.73 16.63 -19.76
C MET A 67 -2.69 15.32 -18.95
N GLN A 68 -1.57 15.07 -18.30
CA GLN A 68 -1.32 13.93 -17.41
C GLN A 68 -1.17 14.40 -15.97
N PRO A 69 -1.74 13.72 -14.97
CA PRO A 69 -1.46 14.04 -13.57
C PRO A 69 0.01 13.79 -13.25
N GLU A 70 0.51 14.35 -12.15
CA GLU A 70 1.90 14.15 -11.72
C GLU A 70 2.20 12.68 -11.45
N TYR A 71 1.25 11.97 -10.86
CA TYR A 71 1.28 10.52 -10.67
C TYR A 71 -0.14 9.97 -10.47
N TYR A 72 -0.23 8.66 -10.67
CA TYR A 72 -1.37 7.82 -10.34
C TYR A 72 -1.04 6.98 -9.11
N VAL A 73 -2.08 6.54 -8.41
CA VAL A 73 -1.97 5.77 -7.16
C VAL A 73 -2.94 4.60 -7.17
N LYS A 74 -2.47 3.45 -6.69
CA LYS A 74 -3.30 2.29 -6.32
C LYS A 74 -2.96 1.88 -4.89
N PHE A 75 -3.97 1.48 -4.14
CA PHE A 75 -3.81 1.03 -2.76
C PHE A 75 -3.85 -0.49 -2.70
N SER A 76 -2.99 -1.14 -1.92
CA SER A 76 -3.14 -2.54 -1.51
C SER A 76 -3.54 -2.61 -0.03
N ASP A 77 -3.43 -3.78 0.59
CA ASP A 77 -3.66 -3.96 2.03
C ASP A 77 -2.56 -3.31 2.90
N SER A 78 -1.31 -3.32 2.44
CA SER A 78 -0.16 -2.80 3.18
C SER A 78 0.67 -1.76 2.44
N GLU A 79 0.32 -1.40 1.21
CA GLU A 79 1.15 -0.55 0.36
C GLU A 79 0.33 0.52 -0.37
N ILE A 80 0.95 1.67 -0.61
CA ILE A 80 0.50 2.69 -1.56
C ILE A 80 1.45 2.64 -2.75
N ILE A 81 0.94 2.26 -3.91
CA ILE A 81 1.72 2.07 -5.13
C ILE A 81 1.52 3.30 -6.00
N TYR A 82 2.59 4.07 -6.16
CA TYR A 82 2.63 5.24 -7.03
C TYR A 82 3.16 4.85 -8.40
N GLY A 83 2.67 5.49 -9.45
CA GLY A 83 3.06 5.16 -10.81
C GLY A 83 2.56 6.15 -11.85
N HIS A 84 2.76 5.79 -13.12
CA HIS A 84 2.24 6.50 -14.27
C HIS A 84 1.48 5.55 -15.21
N MET A 85 0.79 6.11 -16.21
CA MET A 85 0.11 5.32 -17.23
C MET A 85 0.96 5.28 -18.51
N GLU A 86 1.26 4.08 -18.99
CA GLU A 86 1.87 3.86 -20.31
C GLU A 86 0.93 2.99 -21.14
N LYS A 87 0.45 3.49 -22.29
CA LYS A 87 -0.45 2.73 -23.19
C LYS A 87 -1.70 2.14 -22.50
N ASN A 88 -2.25 2.87 -21.51
CA ASN A 88 -3.35 2.45 -20.62
C ASN A 88 -3.01 1.40 -19.56
N ASP A 89 -1.74 1.02 -19.43
CA ASP A 89 -1.27 0.16 -18.35
C ASP A 89 -0.65 1.01 -17.23
N PHE A 90 -0.97 0.66 -15.98
CA PHE A 90 -0.36 1.30 -14.81
C PHE A 90 1.04 0.73 -14.59
N VAL A 91 2.06 1.59 -14.63
CA VAL A 91 3.46 1.26 -14.42
C VAL A 91 3.90 1.80 -13.05
N PRO A 92 4.25 0.93 -12.08
CA PRO A 92 4.72 1.36 -10.77
C PRO A 92 6.07 2.10 -10.83
N ASP A 93 6.17 3.20 -10.09
CA ASP A 93 7.37 4.01 -9.93
C ASP A 93 8.01 3.82 -8.54
N HIS A 94 7.21 3.93 -7.48
CA HIS A 94 7.65 3.71 -6.10
C HIS A 94 6.51 3.22 -5.20
N ILE A 95 6.87 2.71 -4.02
CA ILE A 95 5.92 2.15 -3.05
C ILE A 95 6.17 2.75 -1.68
N ASP A 96 5.07 3.17 -1.03
CA ASP A 96 5.05 3.57 0.37
C ASP A 96 4.33 2.52 1.22
N SER A 97 4.69 2.42 2.49
CA SER A 97 4.11 1.43 3.41
C SER A 97 2.92 1.98 4.18
N ILE A 98 1.78 1.27 4.14
CA ILE A 98 0.62 1.58 4.96
C ILE A 98 0.84 1.04 6.38
N SER A 99 0.81 1.94 7.35
CA SER A 99 0.92 1.62 8.77
C SER A 99 -0.44 1.42 9.43
N ASN A 100 -1.46 2.13 8.98
CA ASN A 100 -2.82 2.02 9.50
C ASN A 100 -3.85 2.38 8.43
N PHE A 101 -4.95 1.64 8.41
CA PHE A 101 -6.10 1.89 7.57
C PHE A 101 -7.38 1.89 8.41
N GLU A 102 -8.19 2.93 8.23
CA GLU A 102 -9.47 3.07 8.89
C GLU A 102 -10.55 3.41 7.87
N LYS A 103 -11.67 2.69 7.92
CA LYS A 103 -12.88 3.05 7.19
C LYS A 103 -13.71 3.99 8.04
N LEU A 104 -13.93 5.20 7.53
CA LEU A 104 -14.72 6.23 8.19
C LEU A 104 -16.23 5.98 8.00
N SER A 105 -17.04 6.70 8.76
CA SER A 105 -18.48 6.76 8.52
C SER A 105 -18.77 7.19 7.08
N GLU A 106 -19.91 6.76 6.54
CA GLU A 106 -20.36 7.11 5.18
C GLU A 106 -19.48 6.56 4.04
N GLY A 107 -18.51 5.70 4.36
CA GLY A 107 -17.70 4.98 3.38
C GLY A 107 -16.41 5.68 2.97
N GLY A 108 -16.04 6.77 3.65
CA GLY A 108 -14.73 7.41 3.50
C GLY A 108 -13.59 6.57 4.11
N TYR A 109 -12.37 7.07 3.94
CA TYR A 109 -11.15 6.36 4.34
C TYR A 109 -10.19 7.30 5.09
N LYS A 110 -9.37 6.71 5.95
CA LYS A 110 -8.16 7.32 6.49
C LYS A 110 -7.02 6.31 6.39
N VAL A 111 -5.94 6.71 5.72
CA VAL A 111 -4.75 5.89 5.47
C VAL A 111 -3.55 6.62 6.04
N GLN A 112 -2.85 6.00 6.98
CA GLN A 112 -1.58 6.50 7.51
C GLN A 112 -0.46 5.68 6.90
N ALA A 113 0.47 6.35 6.24
CA ALA A 113 1.57 5.72 5.53
C ALA A 113 2.90 6.39 5.86
N GLU A 114 3.96 5.68 5.53
CA GLU A 114 5.35 6.13 5.64
C GLU A 114 6.05 5.89 4.30
N SER A 115 6.73 6.92 3.79
CA SER A 115 7.50 6.81 2.56
C SER A 115 8.81 6.06 2.76
N GLU A 116 9.45 5.65 1.66
CA GLU A 116 10.80 5.03 1.71
C GLU A 116 11.86 5.91 2.41
N SER A 117 11.66 7.24 2.43
CA SER A 117 12.54 8.18 3.13
C SER A 117 12.17 8.43 4.59
N GLY A 118 11.15 7.74 5.11
CA GLY A 118 10.68 7.85 6.48
C GLY A 118 9.73 9.03 6.73
N VAL A 119 9.13 9.60 5.67
CA VAL A 119 8.16 10.69 5.81
C VAL A 119 6.81 10.08 6.14
N GLN A 120 6.24 10.47 7.29
CA GLN A 120 4.92 10.04 7.74
C GLN A 120 3.84 11.01 7.26
N TYR A 121 2.77 10.46 6.70
CA TYR A 121 1.65 11.23 6.19
C TYR A 121 0.32 10.49 6.30
N THR A 122 -0.76 11.23 6.13
CA THR A 122 -2.13 10.73 6.14
C THR A 122 -2.86 11.14 4.87
N TYR A 123 -3.51 10.18 4.22
CA TYR A 123 -4.63 10.44 3.31
C TYR A 123 -5.94 10.32 4.07
N ARG A 124 -6.87 11.25 3.88
CA ARG A 124 -8.21 11.19 4.47
C ARG A 124 -9.24 11.62 3.45
N SER A 125 -10.36 10.90 3.34
CA SER A 125 -11.47 11.34 2.50
C SER A 125 -11.94 12.73 2.90
N ALA A 126 -12.12 13.59 1.90
CA ALA A 126 -12.68 14.92 2.10
C ALA A 126 -14.09 14.82 2.71
N GLU A 127 -14.46 15.81 3.51
CA GLU A 127 -15.79 15.83 4.13
C GLU A 127 -16.89 15.90 3.05
N GLY A 128 -17.74 14.88 3.02
CA GLY A 128 -18.83 14.77 2.04
C GLY A 128 -18.43 14.30 0.64
N ASP A 129 -17.15 14.01 0.39
CA ASP A 129 -16.67 13.49 -0.90
C ASP A 129 -15.67 12.34 -0.74
N ILE A 130 -16.16 11.12 -0.97
CA ILE A 130 -15.36 9.89 -0.87
C ILE A 130 -14.41 9.69 -2.06
N ASN A 131 -14.53 10.50 -3.12
CA ASN A 131 -13.67 10.41 -4.31
C ASN A 131 -12.50 11.39 -4.26
N ILE A 132 -12.35 12.14 -3.16
CA ILE A 132 -11.21 13.00 -2.89
C ILE A 132 -10.51 12.51 -1.62
N LEU A 133 -9.21 12.30 -1.69
CA LEU A 133 -8.34 12.04 -0.54
C LEU A 133 -7.42 13.23 -0.30
N GLU A 134 -7.66 13.94 0.79
CA GLU A 134 -6.81 15.05 1.24
C GLU A 134 -5.51 14.51 1.83
N TYR A 135 -4.39 15.13 1.47
CA TYR A 135 -3.07 14.77 1.97
C TYR A 135 -2.65 15.67 3.13
N TYR A 136 -2.13 15.04 4.17
CA TYR A 136 -1.58 15.70 5.35
C TYR A 136 -0.19 15.12 5.66
N ALA A 137 0.85 15.96 5.67
CA ALA A 137 2.24 15.55 5.97
C ALA A 137 2.49 15.29 7.47
N THR A 138 1.61 14.51 8.09
CA THR A 138 1.65 14.13 9.51
C THR A 138 0.67 12.98 9.77
N TRP A 139 0.88 12.26 10.88
CA TRP A 139 -0.12 11.35 11.45
C TRP A 139 -0.97 12.01 12.55
N ASP A 140 -0.56 13.17 13.06
CA ASP A 140 -1.25 13.86 14.15
C ASP A 140 -2.37 14.76 13.59
N GLU A 141 -3.62 14.40 13.88
CA GLU A 141 -4.80 15.12 13.41
C GLU A 141 -4.84 16.58 13.84
N LYS A 142 -4.23 16.92 14.99
CA LYS A 142 -4.22 18.31 15.47
C LYS A 142 -3.41 19.23 14.55
N ASP A 143 -2.51 18.67 13.75
CA ASP A 143 -1.60 19.40 12.86
C ASP A 143 -2.11 19.43 11.40
N PHE A 144 -3.27 18.81 11.11
CA PHE A 144 -3.80 18.69 9.75
C PHE A 144 -3.95 20.02 9.03
N SER A 145 -4.46 21.05 9.71
CA SER A 145 -4.62 22.38 9.09
C SER A 145 -3.29 23.00 8.65
N GLU A 146 -2.19 22.69 9.32
CA GLU A 146 -0.86 23.21 9.01
C GLU A 146 -0.08 22.33 8.03
N LYS A 147 -0.45 21.04 7.96
CA LYS A 147 0.26 20.01 7.18
C LYS A 147 -0.48 19.58 5.92
N TYR A 148 -1.62 20.21 5.63
CA TYR A 148 -2.37 19.98 4.42
C TYR A 148 -1.57 20.35 3.15
N SER A 149 -1.64 19.50 2.13
CA SER A 149 -1.09 19.77 0.80
C SER A 149 -2.10 19.39 -0.28
N GLY A 150 -2.76 20.40 -0.85
CA GLY A 150 -3.71 20.19 -1.95
C GLY A 150 -3.06 19.62 -3.20
N SER A 151 -1.79 19.95 -3.48
CA SER A 151 -1.07 19.40 -4.63
C SER A 151 -0.73 17.91 -4.49
N SER A 152 -0.67 17.40 -3.26
CA SER A 152 -0.40 15.99 -2.96
C SER A 152 -1.69 15.20 -2.69
N SER A 153 -2.83 15.87 -2.66
CA SER A 153 -4.15 15.26 -2.50
C SER A 153 -4.54 14.51 -3.77
N LEU A 154 -5.42 13.52 -3.65
CA LEU A 154 -5.80 12.64 -4.74
C LEU A 154 -7.27 12.80 -5.09
N SER A 155 -7.58 12.60 -6.36
CA SER A 155 -8.94 12.39 -6.87
C SER A 155 -9.03 10.99 -7.48
N ARG A 156 -10.18 10.33 -7.36
CA ARG A 156 -10.41 9.05 -8.01
C ARG A 156 -10.58 9.26 -9.51
N CYS A 157 -9.95 8.43 -10.34
CA CYS A 157 -10.18 8.42 -11.77
C CYS A 157 -11.61 7.96 -12.08
N GLU A 158 -12.26 8.57 -13.07
CA GLU A 158 -13.58 8.18 -13.57
C GLU A 158 -13.54 6.93 -14.45
#